data_AF-A0A918DEX0-F1
#
_entry.id   AF-A0A918DEX0-F1
#
_cell.length_a   1.000
_cell.length_b   1.000
_cell.length_c   1.000
_cell.angle_alpha   90.00
_cell.angle_beta   90.00
_cell.angle_gamma   90.00
#
_symmetry.space_group_name_H-M   'P 1'
#
loop_
_entity.id
_entity.type
_entity.pdbx_description
1 polymer ?
#
loop_
_entity_poly.entity_id
_entity_poly.type
_entity_poly.pdbx_seq_one_letter_code
_entity_poly.pdbx_strand_id
1 'polypeptide(L)' 'MSSERAILIALAAIAATAIAAALMLADGSTWPAALLTGLAAGGATLWGLLGWFARHSRP' A
#
# COMPACT_ATOMS: atom_id res chain seq x y z
N MET A 1 16.94 -4.96 -13.23
CA MET A 1 16.60 -4.40 -11.90
C MET A 1 15.21 -3.71 -11.83
N SER A 2 14.56 -3.31 -12.94
CA SER A 2 13.30 -2.55 -12.89
C SER A 2 12.06 -3.39 -12.46
N SER A 3 11.87 -4.57 -13.04
CA SER A 3 10.64 -5.37 -12.85
C SER A 3 10.50 -5.96 -11.45
N GLU A 4 11.59 -6.45 -10.87
CA GLU A 4 11.59 -7.08 -9.53
C GLU A 4 11.23 -6.06 -8.43
N ARG A 5 11.78 -4.84 -8.51
CA ARG A 5 11.40 -3.72 -7.64
C ARG A 5 9.91 -3.36 -7.78
N ALA A 6 9.40 -3.29 -9.00
CA ALA A 6 7.99 -2.96 -9.24
C ALA A 6 7.05 -4.01 -8.61
N ILE A 7 7.40 -5.30 -8.71
CA ILE A 7 6.67 -6.39 -8.08
C ILE A 7 6.67 -6.25 -6.56
N LEU A 8 7.83 -5.98 -5.94
CA LEU A 8 7.92 -5.80 -4.50
C LEU A 8 7.11 -4.60 -3.98
N ILE A 9 7.10 -3.49 -4.72
CA ILE A 9 6.32 -2.29 -4.37
C ILE A 9 4.82 -2.58 -4.48
N ALA A 10 4.38 -3.28 -5.54
CA ALA A 10 2.99 -3.68 -5.71
C ALA A 10 2.54 -4.65 -4.61
N LEU A 11 3.36 -5.64 -4.26
CA LEU A 11 3.09 -6.57 -3.17
C LEU A 11 2.96 -5.85 -1.81
N ALA A 12 3.85 -4.90 -1.52
CA ALA A 12 3.78 -4.10 -0.31
C ALA A 12 2.48 -3.27 -0.22
N ALA A 13 2.06 -2.65 -1.34
CA ALA A 13 0.81 -1.90 -1.40
C ALA A 13 -0.44 -2.79 -1.23
N ILE A 14 -0.45 -3.99 -1.82
CA ILE A 14 -1.55 -4.96 -1.66
C ILE A 14 -1.62 -5.45 -0.22
N ALA A 15 -0.48 -5.79 0.39
CA ALA A 15 -0.43 -6.21 1.79
C ALA A 15 -0.94 -5.11 2.72
N ALA A 16 -0.49 -3.87 2.54
CA ALA A 16 -0.97 -2.72 3.32
C ALA A 16 -2.49 -2.53 3.17
N THR A 17 -3.03 -2.70 1.96
CA THR A 17 -4.47 -2.64 1.68
C THR A 17 -5.24 -3.69 2.46
N ALA A 18 -4.80 -4.95 2.40
CA ALA A 18 -5.45 -6.07 3.06
C ALA A 18 -5.41 -5.93 4.58
N ILE A 19 -4.26 -5.51 5.15
CA ILE A 19 -4.09 -5.33 6.60
C ILE A 19 -4.99 -4.21 7.10
N ALA A 20 -4.97 -3.02 6.46
CA ALA A 20 -5.77 -1.89 6.89
C ALA A 20 -7.28 -2.16 6.77
N ALA A 21 -7.71 -2.83 5.69
CA ALA A 21 -9.11 -3.25 5.54
C ALA A 21 -9.51 -4.29 6.60
N ALA A 22 -8.64 -5.27 6.89
CA ALA A 22 -8.92 -6.29 7.90
C ALA A 22 -9.02 -5.68 9.32
N LEU A 23 -8.15 -4.73 9.67
CA LEU A 23 -8.21 -4.02 10.95
C LEU A 23 -9.51 -3.23 11.08
N MET A 24 -9.89 -2.50 10.04
CA MET A 24 -11.17 -1.76 10.02
C MET A 24 -12.38 -2.70 10.16
N LEU A 25 -12.37 -3.86 9.52
CA LEU A 25 -13.44 -4.85 9.69
C LEU A 25 -13.46 -5.45 11.10
N ALA A 26 -12.29 -5.68 11.70
CA ALA A 26 -12.16 -6.16 13.07
C ALA A 26 -12.70 -5.14 14.10
N ASP A 27 -12.56 -3.84 13.81
CA ASP A 27 -13.12 -2.75 14.61
C ASP A 27 -14.64 -2.53 14.39
N GLY A 28 -15.29 -3.39 13.58
CA GLY A 28 -16.73 -3.34 13.34
C GLY A 28 -17.18 -2.31 12.30
N SER A 29 -16.26 -1.77 11.49
CA SER A 29 -16.62 -0.87 10.39
C SER A 29 -17.37 -1.60 9.27
N THR A 30 -18.08 -0.84 8.43
CA THR A 30 -18.78 -1.40 7.28
C THR A 30 -17.80 -1.80 6.17
N TRP A 31 -18.16 -2.82 5.40
CA TRP A 31 -17.33 -3.32 4.30
C TRP A 31 -16.87 -2.24 3.30
N PRO A 32 -17.72 -1.26 2.88
CA PRO A 32 -17.27 -0.18 2.01
C PRO A 32 -16.25 0.75 2.66
N ALA A 33 -16.41 1.06 3.95
CA ALA A 33 -15.48 1.93 4.68
C ALA A 33 -14.11 1.24 4.83
N ALA A 34 -14.10 -0.04 5.20
CA ALA A 34 -12.88 -0.82 5.30
C ALA A 34 -12.12 -0.91 3.98
N LEU A 35 -12.82 -1.07 2.86
CA LEU A 35 -12.20 -1.07 1.52
C LEU A 35 -11.59 0.28 1.16
N LEU A 36 -12.29 1.38 1.40
CA LEU A 36 -11.77 2.72 1.11
C LEU A 36 -10.51 3.00 1.94
N THR A 37 -10.52 2.66 3.22
CA THR A 37 -9.35 2.81 4.10
C THR A 37 -8.20 1.92 3.65
N GLY A 38 -8.49 0.66 3.29
CA GLY A 38 -7.50 -0.25 2.72
C GLY A 38 -6.84 0.32 1.47
N LEU A 39 -7.65 0.75 0.49
CA LEU A 39 -7.13 1.33 -0.76
C LEU A 39 -6.32 2.60 -0.51
N ALA A 40 -6.75 3.44 0.44
CA ALA A 40 -5.98 4.63 0.84
C ALA A 40 -4.62 4.25 1.44
N ALA A 41 -4.56 3.23 2.31
CA ALA A 41 -3.32 2.74 2.89
C ALA A 41 -2.37 2.13 1.85
N GLY A 42 -2.89 1.32 0.93
CA GLY A 42 -2.13 0.76 -0.19
C GLY A 42 -1.60 1.83 -1.13
N GLY A 43 -2.43 2.80 -1.51
CA GLY A 43 -2.04 3.93 -2.35
C GLY A 43 -0.97 4.81 -1.70
N ALA A 44 -1.10 5.12 -0.41
CA ALA A 44 -0.10 5.86 0.36
C ALA A 44 1.24 5.11 0.43
N THR A 45 1.20 3.79 0.62
CA THR A 45 2.38 2.92 0.62
C THR A 45 3.08 2.93 -0.74
N LEU A 46 2.31 2.81 -1.82
CA LEU A 46 2.83 2.86 -3.19
C LEU A 46 3.53 4.19 -3.47
N TRP A 47 2.88 5.30 -3.14
CA TRP A 47 3.43 6.64 -3.34
C TRP A 47 4.70 6.81 -2.50
N GLY A 48 4.66 6.45 -1.21
CA GLY A 48 5.79 6.56 -0.30
C GLY A 48 7.03 5.81 -0.79
N LEU A 49 6.86 4.57 -1.25
CA LEU A 49 7.95 3.76 -1.80
C LEU A 49 8.48 4.33 -3.11
N LEU A 50 7.61 4.74 -4.04
CA LEU A 50 8.03 5.38 -5.30
C LEU A 50 8.83 6.66 -5.04
N GLY A 51 8.36 7.50 -4.12
CA GLY A 51 9.06 8.73 -3.72
C GLY A 51 10.40 8.45 -3.03
N TRP A 52 10.47 7.42 -2.19
CA TRP A 52 11.72 6.99 -1.55
C TRP A 52 12.74 6.52 -2.59
N PHE A 53 12.31 5.67 -3.53
CA PHE A 53 13.17 5.21 -4.62
C PHE A 53 13.62 6.33 -5.54
N ALA A 54 12.76 7.30 -5.86
CA ALA A 54 13.13 8.46 -6.67
C ALA A 54 14.23 9.31 -6.02
N ARG A 55 14.22 9.43 -4.68
CA ARG A 55 15.24 10.17 -3.93
C ARG A 55 16.56 9.42 -3.78
N HIS A 56 16.53 8.11 -3.60
CA HIS A 56 17.73 7.30 -3.36
C HIS A 56 18.30 6.62 -4.61
N SER A 57 17.68 6.80 -5.77
CA SER A 57 18.22 6.33 -7.06
C SER A 57 18.92 7.45 -7.84
N ARG A 58 19.06 8.66 -7.26
CA ARG A 58 19.94 9.71 -7.81
C ARG A 58 21.32 9.56 -7.14
N PRO A 59 22.40 9.35 -7.92
CA PRO A 59 23.77 9.26 -7.40
C PRO A 59 24.25 10.59 -6.83
#